data_AF-A0A7V1QU78-F1
#
_entry.id   AF-A0A7V1QU78-F1
#
_cell.length_a   1.000
_cell.length_b   1.000
_cell.length_c   1.000
_cell.angle_alpha   90.00
_cell.angle_beta   90.00
_cell.angle_gamma   90.00
#
_symmetry.space_group_name_H-M   'P 1'
#
loop_
_entity.id
_entity.type
_entity.pdbx_description
1 polymer ?
#
loop_
_entity_poly.entity_id
_entity_poly.type
_entity_poly.pdbx_seq_one_letter_code
_entity_poly.pdbx_strand_id
1 'polypeptide(L)' 'MSKEVEAGAVRLDAAGEEPCHESDSPSVAPSASAGRSYRYAVERDKLLLRLRRIEGQVRGVQRMVAEGRYCLDIVQQL' A
#
# COMPACT_ATOMS: atom_id res chain seq x y z
N MET A 1 2.80 -3.94 -54.11
CA MET A 1 1.54 -4.09 -53.36
C MET A 1 1.90 -4.64 -51.99
N SER A 2 1.36 -4.04 -50.92
CA SER A 2 1.61 -4.38 -49.50
C SER A 2 2.94 -3.77 -48.98
N LYS A 3 2.99 -2.95 -47.92
CA LYS A 3 2.04 -2.64 -46.84
C LYS A 3 2.29 -1.21 -46.34
N GLU A 4 1.22 -0.48 -46.06
CA GLU A 4 1.24 0.68 -45.17
C GLU A 4 1.16 0.16 -43.72
N VAL A 5 2.00 0.69 -42.84
CA VAL A 5 1.91 0.49 -41.38
C VAL A 5 1.90 1.89 -40.77
N GLU A 6 0.72 2.32 -40.35
CA GLU A 6 0.53 3.59 -39.65
C GLU A 6 0.82 3.38 -38.15
N ALA A 7 1.95 3.88 -37.68
CA ALA A 7 2.27 3.94 -36.26
C ALA A 7 1.67 5.22 -35.68
N GLY A 8 0.40 5.16 -35.30
CA GLY A 8 -0.27 6.22 -34.56
C GLY A 8 0.34 6.38 -33.17
N ALA A 9 1.11 7.46 -32.99
CA ALA A 9 1.69 7.86 -31.71
C ALA A 9 0.60 8.15 -30.67
N VAL A 10 0.61 7.42 -29.55
CA VAL A 10 -0.24 7.68 -28.40
C VAL A 10 0.26 8.95 -27.69
N ARG A 11 -0.60 9.97 -27.60
CA ARG A 11 -0.41 11.09 -26.68
C ARG A 11 -0.59 10.57 -25.25
N LEU A 12 0.44 10.67 -24.42
CA LEU A 12 0.30 10.63 -22.95
C LEU A 12 0.20 12.08 -22.48
N ASP A 13 -1.01 12.54 -22.20
CA ASP A 13 -1.20 13.75 -21.41
C ASP A 13 -1.05 13.38 -19.92
N ALA A 14 0.01 13.91 -19.33
CA ALA A 14 0.29 13.89 -17.91
C ALA A 14 -0.70 14.83 -17.19
N ALA A 15 -1.68 14.25 -16.49
CA ALA A 15 -2.39 14.89 -15.39
C ALA A 15 -2.05 14.05 -14.15
N GLY A 16 -1.33 14.56 -13.15
CA GLY A 16 -1.71 15.70 -12.35
C GLY A 16 -1.84 15.16 -10.93
N GLU A 17 -0.80 15.36 -10.15
CA GLU A 17 -0.69 14.97 -8.75
C GLU A 17 -1.56 15.91 -7.90
N GLU A 18 -2.52 15.38 -7.14
CA GLU A 18 -3.21 16.10 -6.05
C GLU A 18 -3.52 15.11 -4.91
N PRO A 19 -3.11 15.39 -3.65
CA PRO A 19 -3.24 14.46 -2.53
C PRO A 19 -4.52 14.69 -1.70
N CYS A 20 -5.09 13.55 -1.27
CA CYS A 20 -5.86 13.29 -0.06
C CYS A 20 -6.84 14.35 0.45
N HIS A 21 -8.13 14.22 0.10
CA HIS A 21 -9.22 14.31 1.07
C HIS A 21 -10.51 13.82 0.41
N GLU A 22 -11.11 12.73 0.90
CA GLU A 22 -12.57 12.66 0.96
C GLU A 22 -12.95 11.64 2.03
N SER A 23 -13.50 12.18 3.11
CA SER A 23 -14.33 11.47 4.07
C SER A 23 -15.57 10.93 3.36
N ASP A 24 -16.11 9.86 3.91
CA ASP A 24 -17.43 9.31 3.63
C ASP A 24 -17.68 8.59 2.29
N SER A 25 -18.47 7.52 2.45
CA SER A 25 -18.69 6.44 1.48
C SER A 25 -19.27 6.91 0.14
N PRO A 26 -18.94 6.21 -0.97
CA PRO A 26 -19.90 6.12 -2.05
C PRO A 26 -20.16 4.68 -2.48
N SER A 27 -21.44 4.32 -2.36
CA SER A 27 -22.10 3.29 -3.15
C SER A 27 -22.01 3.66 -4.63
N VAL A 28 -20.98 3.20 -5.34
CA VAL A 28 -20.97 3.14 -6.81
C VAL A 28 -20.21 1.88 -7.21
N ALA A 29 -20.87 0.95 -7.91
CA ALA A 29 -20.21 -0.22 -8.46
C ALA A 29 -19.31 0.21 -9.63
N PRO A 30 -17.97 0.11 -9.54
CA PRO A 30 -17.11 0.36 -10.69
C PRO A 30 -17.02 -0.93 -11.52
N SER A 31 -16.90 -0.79 -12.84
CA SER A 31 -16.60 -1.89 -13.75
C SER A 31 -15.52 -2.82 -13.15
N ALA A 32 -15.86 -4.10 -13.04
CA ALA A 32 -15.38 -5.02 -12.02
C ALA A 32 -13.89 -5.45 -12.11
N SER A 33 -13.15 -5.02 -13.13
CA SER A 33 -11.77 -5.46 -13.41
C SER A 33 -10.70 -4.44 -13.03
N ALA A 34 -10.87 -3.15 -13.34
CA ALA A 34 -9.86 -2.13 -13.04
C ALA A 34 -9.86 -1.70 -11.55
N GLY A 35 -11.05 -1.55 -10.94
CA GLY A 35 -11.20 -1.13 -9.54
C GLY A 35 -10.70 -2.17 -8.52
N ARG A 36 -10.67 -3.45 -8.88
CA ARG A 36 -10.24 -4.53 -7.97
C ARG A 36 -8.72 -4.59 -7.83
N SER A 37 -7.99 -4.35 -8.92
CA SER A 37 -6.52 -4.34 -8.94
C SER A 37 -5.94 -3.13 -8.18
N TYR A 38 -6.52 -1.94 -8.41
CA TYR A 38 -6.13 -0.74 -7.66
C TYR A 38 -6.44 -0.87 -6.16
N ARG A 39 -7.59 -1.46 -5.78
CA ARG A 39 -7.88 -1.75 -4.37
C ARG A 39 -6.89 -2.72 -3.75
N TYR A 40 -6.50 -3.79 -4.44
CA TYR A 40 -5.46 -4.70 -3.95
C TYR A 40 -4.11 -4.01 -3.81
N ALA A 41 -3.73 -3.15 -4.75
CA ALA A 41 -2.48 -2.39 -4.68
C ALA A 41 -2.48 -1.40 -3.50
N VAL A 42 -3.56 -0.63 -3.31
CA VAL A 42 -3.71 0.29 -2.18
C VAL A 42 -3.78 -0.47 -0.84
N GLU A 43 -4.46 -1.62 -0.80
CA GLU A 43 -4.48 -2.49 0.38
C GLU A 43 -3.11 -3.11 0.66
N ARG A 44 -2.36 -3.51 -0.38
CA ARG A 44 -0.99 -4.01 -0.27
C ARG A 44 -0.08 -2.97 0.36
N ASP A 45 -0.10 -1.73 -0.11
CA ASP A 45 0.77 -0.68 0.45
C ASP A 45 0.42 -0.37 1.92
N LYS A 46 -0.87 -0.38 2.26
CA LYS A 46 -1.33 -0.27 3.66
C LYS A 46 -0.87 -1.45 4.51
N LEU A 47 -0.93 -2.68 3.99
CA LEU A 47 -0.44 -3.87 4.68
C LEU A 47 1.08 -3.81 4.89
N LEU A 48 1.84 -3.41 3.87
CA LEU A 48 3.29 -3.21 3.98
C LEU A 48 3.64 -2.15 5.02
N LEU A 49 2.86 -1.07 5.13
CA LEU A 49 3.05 -0.06 6.18
C LEU A 49 2.81 -0.65 7.58
N ARG A 50 1.77 -1.48 7.76
CA ARG A 50 1.51 -2.17 9.03
C ARG A 50 2.64 -3.14 9.39
N LEU A 51 3.13 -3.91 8.42
CA LEU A 51 4.25 -4.84 8.63
C LEU A 51 5.53 -4.10 9.06
N ARG A 52 5.85 -2.94 8.46
CA ARG A 52 7.00 -2.12 8.88
C ARG A 52 6.89 -1.64 10.33
N ARG A 53 5.69 -1.34 10.82
CA ARG A 53 5.45 -0.98 12.23
C ARG A 53 5.68 -2.17 13.15
N ILE A 54 5.14 -3.34 12.80
CA ILE A 54 5.32 -4.59 13.55
C ILE A 54 6.81 -4.97 13.63
N GLU A 55 7.56 -4.83 12.53
CA GLU A 55 9.01 -5.04 12.50
C GLU A 55 9.75 -4.12 13.50
N GLY A 56 9.31 -2.87 13.62
CA GLY A 56 9.80 -1.94 14.64
C GLY A 56 9.52 -2.41 16.07
N GLN A 57 8.32 -2.94 16.32
CA GLN A 57 7.94 -3.48 17.62
C GLN A 57 8.76 -4.72 17.99
N VAL A 58 8.96 -5.65 17.05
CA VAL A 58 9.79 -6.85 17.25
C VAL A 58 11.23 -6.46 17.58
N ARG A 59 11.80 -5.47 16.88
CA ARG A 59 13.13 -4.92 17.24
C ARG A 59 13.16 -4.30 18.64
N GLY A 60 12.05 -3.70 19.09
CA GLY A 60 11.89 -3.21 20.46
C GLY A 60 11.96 -4.34 21.48
N VAL A 61 11.19 -5.40 21.26
CA VAL A 61 11.20 -6.61 22.10
C VAL A 61 12.60 -7.24 22.16
N GLN A 62 13.30 -7.34 21.02
CA GLN A 62 14.67 -7.85 20.98
C GLN A 62 15.63 -7.05 21.88
N ARG A 63 15.53 -5.71 21.89
CA ARG A 63 16.33 -4.87 22.80
C ARG A 63 15.97 -5.10 24.26
N MET A 64 14.67 -5.20 24.58
CA MET A 64 14.23 -5.47 25.95
C MET A 64 14.77 -6.81 26.48
N VAL A 65 14.84 -7.83 25.63
CA VAL A 65 15.46 -9.12 25.97
C VAL A 65 16.97 -8.97 26.16
N ALA A 66 17.65 -8.25 25.26
CA ALA A 66 19.10 -8.03 25.36
C ALA A 66 19.50 -7.23 26.61
N GLU A 67 18.66 -6.29 27.03
CA GLU A 67 18.80 -5.50 28.26
C GLU A 67 18.46 -6.30 29.53
N GLY A 68 17.95 -7.53 29.41
CA GLY A 68 17.58 -8.37 30.54
C GLY A 68 16.36 -7.85 31.31
N ARG A 69 15.43 -7.14 30.64
CA ARG A 69 14.20 -6.65 31.27
C ARG A 69 13.34 -7.79 31.79
N TYR A 70 12.54 -7.49 32.81
CA TYR A 70 11.67 -8.49 33.43
C TYR A 70 10.68 -9.07 32.41
N CYS A 71 10.48 -10.39 32.44
CA CYS A 71 9.67 -11.10 31.45
C CYS A 71 8.24 -10.53 31.32
N LEU A 72 7.64 -10.07 32.42
CA LEU A 72 6.31 -9.49 32.41
C LEU A 72 6.25 -8.19 31.58
N ASP A 73 7.26 -7.35 31.68
CA ASP A 73 7.37 -6.11 30.89
C ASP A 73 7.46 -6.43 29.39
N ILE A 74 8.12 -7.53 29.04
CA ILE A 74 8.28 -7.99 27.66
C ILE A 74 6.96 -8.55 27.11
N VAL A 75 6.26 -9.38 27.88
CA VAL A 75 4.97 -9.97 27.47
C VAL A 75 3.90 -8.90 27.26
N GLN A 76 3.95 -7.80 28.01
CA GLN A 76 3.02 -6.67 27.82
C GLN A 76 3.18 -5.94 26.47
N GLN A 77 4.28 -6.17 25.73
CA GLN A 77 4.52 -5.56 24.42
C GLN A 77 4.16 -6.46 23.23
N LEU A 78 3.74 -7.70 23.48
CA LEU A 78 3.24 -8.64 22.47
C LEU A 78 1.74 -8.40 22.21
#